data_AF-A0A535J8C2-F1
#
_entry.id   AF-A0A535J8C2-F1
#
_cell.length_a   1.000
_cell.length_b   1.000
_cell.length_c   1.000
_cell.angle_alpha   90.00
_cell.angle_beta   90.00
_cell.angle_gamma   90.00
#
_symmetry.space_group_name_H-M   'P 1'
#
loop_
_entity.id
_entity.type
_entity.pdbx_description
1 polymer ?
#
loop_
_entity_poly.entity_id
_entity_poly.type
_entity_poly.pdbx_seq_one_letter_code
_entity_poly.pdbx_strand_id
1 'polypeptide(L)'
;MLAAQIVTSAHKTFGVRIDLREAFQAFTIEQLAQRLEAAGHGLCIAPRSPDGGVVPLSFVQERQLFLELLDPLTAVNNLAMCVRIGGSLDLARLTLSANRLLARHEALRTSFQTGRGRPGVTIAPSLEIDLGLVDLRAHEPDRLAEAVRLATLEARRPFELDQAPLLRVRTFRLALDSHVLVVVIHHTIADGWSLGVFLRELFSDYRG
;
A
#
# COMPACT_ATOMS: atom_id res chain seq x y z
N MET A 1 9.69 -18.53 12.44
CA MET A 1 9.18 -18.00 11.15
C MET A 1 10.21 -17.17 10.37
N LEU A 2 11.19 -16.52 11.00
CA LEU A 2 12.22 -15.72 10.30
C LEU A 2 13.16 -16.52 9.38
N ALA A 3 13.63 -17.71 9.78
CA ALA A 3 14.56 -18.51 8.95
C ALA A 3 13.95 -19.00 7.62
N ALA A 4 12.68 -19.45 7.64
CA ALA A 4 11.96 -19.82 6.43
C ALA A 4 11.72 -18.61 5.50
N GLN A 5 11.51 -17.42 6.07
CA GLN A 5 11.41 -16.17 5.31
C GLN A 5 12.75 -15.79 4.67
N ILE A 6 13.86 -15.95 5.38
CA ILE A 6 15.22 -15.71 4.84
C ILE A 6 15.51 -16.68 3.69
N VAL A 7 15.19 -17.96 3.81
CA VAL A 7 15.41 -18.95 2.73
C VAL A 7 14.51 -18.66 1.52
N THR A 8 13.25 -18.30 1.76
CA THR A 8 12.31 -18.00 0.68
C THR A 8 12.64 -16.68 -0.02
N SER A 9 13.04 -15.64 0.71
CA SER A 9 13.52 -14.38 0.14
C SER A 9 14.87 -14.54 -0.54
N ALA A 10 15.79 -15.34 0.01
CA ALA A 10 17.08 -15.63 -0.61
C ALA A 10 16.89 -16.30 -1.97
N HIS A 11 16.01 -17.29 -2.05
CA HIS A 11 15.72 -18.00 -3.30
C HIS A 11 14.96 -17.13 -4.31
N LYS A 12 13.94 -16.39 -3.88
CA LYS A 12 13.15 -15.53 -4.76
C LYS A 12 13.92 -14.31 -5.27
N THR A 13 14.72 -13.70 -4.41
CA THR A 13 15.37 -12.42 -4.69
C THR A 13 16.74 -12.63 -5.32
N PHE A 14 17.48 -13.66 -4.91
CA PHE A 14 18.86 -13.88 -5.33
C PHE A 14 19.05 -15.18 -6.12
N GLY A 15 18.02 -16.00 -6.33
CA GLY A 15 18.13 -17.27 -7.06
C GLY A 15 18.90 -18.37 -6.31
N VAL A 16 19.36 -18.10 -5.09
CA VAL A 16 20.19 -19.01 -4.30
C VAL A 16 19.33 -20.01 -3.55
N ARG A 17 19.62 -21.31 -3.71
CA ARG A 17 19.05 -22.35 -2.86
C ARG A 17 19.89 -22.47 -1.61
N ILE A 18 19.41 -21.88 -0.51
CA ILE A 18 20.00 -22.06 0.82
C ILE A 18 19.20 -23.19 1.49
N ASP A 19 19.87 -24.25 1.91
CA ASP A 19 19.20 -25.30 2.69
C ASP A 19 18.74 -24.70 4.04
N LEU A 20 17.57 -25.11 4.52
CA LEU A 20 17.06 -24.66 5.83
C LEU A 20 18.11 -24.91 6.93
N ARG A 21 18.88 -26.01 6.84
CA ARG A 21 19.98 -26.30 7.77
C ARG A 21 21.12 -25.27 7.70
N GLU A 22 21.42 -24.74 6.52
CA GLU A 22 22.48 -23.76 6.30
C GLU A 22 22.08 -22.35 6.78
N ALA A 23 20.81 -21.98 6.62
CA ALA A 23 20.28 -20.73 7.12
C ALA A 23 20.31 -20.63 8.66
N PHE A 24 20.29 -21.77 9.35
CA PHE A 24 20.47 -21.85 10.80
C PHE A 24 21.95 -21.99 11.24
N GLN A 25 22.90 -22.17 10.32
CA GLN A 25 24.32 -22.38 10.61
C GLN A 25 25.21 -21.18 10.24
N ALA A 26 24.75 -20.27 9.36
CA ALA A 26 25.42 -19.00 9.11
C ALA A 26 24.96 -17.95 10.13
N PHE A 27 25.77 -17.71 11.16
CA PHE A 27 25.40 -16.92 12.33
C PHE A 27 25.59 -15.39 12.16
N THR A 28 25.92 -14.90 10.97
CA THR A 28 26.07 -13.45 10.70
C THR A 28 25.67 -13.04 9.29
N ILE A 29 25.19 -11.80 9.14
CA ILE A 29 24.83 -11.18 7.85
C ILE A 29 26.04 -11.12 6.90
N GLU A 30 27.25 -10.93 7.44
CA GLU A 30 28.50 -10.86 6.68
C GLU A 30 28.84 -12.18 5.97
N GLN A 31 28.71 -13.30 6.68
CA GLN A 31 28.94 -14.64 6.11
C GLN A 31 27.92 -15.00 5.04
N LEU A 32 26.68 -14.50 5.17
CA LEU A 32 25.65 -14.68 4.16
C LEU A 32 25.93 -13.82 2.91
N ALA A 33 26.33 -12.55 3.08
CA ALA A 33 26.65 -11.64 1.98
C ALA A 33 27.83 -12.15 1.12
N GLN A 34 28.93 -12.58 1.75
CA GLN A 34 30.10 -13.11 1.05
C GLN A 34 29.76 -14.35 0.20
N ARG A 35 28.83 -15.20 0.66
CA ARG A 35 28.40 -16.40 -0.08
C ARG A 35 27.49 -16.05 -1.27
N LEU A 36 26.63 -15.03 -1.13
CA LEU A 36 25.79 -14.54 -2.23
C LEU A 36 26.65 -13.89 -3.34
N GLU A 37 27.67 -13.12 -2.94
CA GLU A 37 28.62 -12.50 -3.87
C GLU A 37 29.49 -13.54 -4.60
N ALA A 38 30.02 -14.54 -3.88
CA ALA A 38 30.80 -15.63 -4.47
C ALA A 38 29.99 -16.51 -5.45
N ALA A 39 28.67 -16.59 -5.28
CA ALA A 39 27.77 -17.31 -6.18
C ALA A 39 27.41 -16.49 -7.45
N GLY A 40 27.94 -15.28 -7.61
CA GLY A 40 27.75 -14.46 -8.82
C GLY A 40 26.34 -13.86 -8.97
N HIS A 41 25.52 -13.90 -7.91
CA HIS A 41 24.17 -13.38 -7.93
C HIS A 41 24.13 -11.89 -7.57
N GLY A 42 24.63 -11.07 -8.49
CA GLY A 42 24.31 -9.64 -8.49
C GLY A 42 22.81 -9.46 -8.79
N LEU A 43 22.08 -8.86 -7.86
CA LEU A 43 20.69 -8.43 -8.11
C LEU A 43 20.68 -7.41 -9.25
N CYS A 44 20.18 -7.82 -10.41
CA CYS A 44 19.85 -6.87 -11.48
C CYS A 44 18.45 -6.33 -11.17
N ILE A 45 18.38 -5.21 -10.46
CA ILE A 45 17.15 -4.43 -10.37
C ILE A 45 16.93 -3.87 -11.78
N ALA A 46 15.91 -4.37 -12.48
CA ALA A 46 15.59 -3.87 -13.81
C ALA A 46 15.39 -2.35 -13.73
N PRO A 47 16.11 -1.56 -14.55
CA PRO A 47 15.98 -0.11 -14.53
C PRO A 47 14.53 0.28 -14.86
N ARG A 48 14.07 1.33 -14.19
CA ARG A 48 12.77 1.96 -14.38
C ARG A 48 12.56 2.23 -15.88
N SER A 49 11.40 1.85 -16.44
CA SER A 49 11.07 2.23 -17.82
C SER A 49 11.04 3.77 -17.89
N PRO A 50 11.93 4.43 -18.65
CA PRO A 50 12.06 5.89 -18.63
C PRO A 50 10.85 6.61 -19.24
N ASP A 51 10.12 5.90 -20.08
CA ASP A 51 9.08 6.45 -20.91
C ASP A 51 7.73 5.99 -20.36
N GLY A 52 6.82 6.95 -20.11
CA GLY A 52 5.49 6.76 -19.52
C GLY A 52 4.50 5.93 -20.36
N GLY A 53 4.93 4.75 -20.81
CA GLY A 53 4.14 3.73 -21.47
C GLY A 53 3.65 2.64 -20.51
N VAL A 54 2.94 1.67 -21.08
CA VAL A 54 2.41 0.53 -20.32
C VAL A 54 3.56 -0.33 -19.79
N VAL A 55 3.71 -0.36 -18.47
CA VAL A 55 4.71 -1.21 -17.80
C VAL A 55 4.12 -2.61 -17.64
N PRO A 56 4.87 -3.68 -17.99
CA PRO A 56 4.40 -5.04 -17.76
C PRO A 56 4.17 -5.29 -16.27
N LEU A 57 3.14 -6.08 -15.96
CA LEU A 57 2.85 -6.46 -14.59
C LEU A 57 3.98 -7.30 -14.00
N SER A 58 4.24 -7.12 -12.71
CA SER A 58 4.98 -8.14 -11.97
C SER A 58 4.17 -9.44 -11.91
N PHE A 59 4.85 -10.58 -11.76
CA PHE A 59 4.18 -11.89 -11.64
C PHE A 59 3.09 -11.90 -10.55
N VAL A 60 3.33 -11.22 -9.42
CA VAL A 60 2.36 -11.13 -8.32
C VAL A 60 1.15 -10.29 -8.74
N GLN A 61 1.37 -9.15 -9.42
CA GLN A 61 0.28 -8.32 -9.93
C GLN A 61 -0.53 -9.03 -11.02
N GLU A 62 0.11 -9.77 -11.93
CA GLU A 62 -0.58 -10.55 -12.96
C GLU A 62 -1.47 -11.63 -12.33
N ARG A 63 -0.94 -12.40 -11.37
CA ARG A 63 -1.72 -13.39 -10.63
C ARG A 63 -2.89 -12.75 -9.89
N GLN A 64 -2.66 -11.61 -9.22
CA GLN A 64 -3.71 -10.94 -8.46
C GLN A 64 -4.80 -10.39 -9.38
N LEU A 65 -4.40 -9.77 -10.51
CA LEU A 65 -5.34 -9.26 -11.50
C LEU A 65 -6.18 -10.40 -12.10
N PHE A 66 -5.56 -11.55 -12.37
CA PHE A 66 -6.28 -12.74 -12.83
C PHE A 66 -7.33 -13.21 -11.82
N LEU A 67 -7.01 -13.22 -10.52
CA LEU A 67 -7.99 -13.57 -9.48
C LEU A 67 -9.13 -12.56 -9.39
N GLU A 68 -8.84 -11.27 -9.55
CA GLU A 68 -9.86 -10.21 -9.55
C GLU A 68 -10.83 -10.32 -10.73
N LEU A 69 -10.37 -10.83 -11.89
CA LEU A 69 -11.23 -11.09 -13.05
C LEU A 69 -12.26 -12.20 -12.80
N LEU A 70 -12.06 -13.06 -11.79
CA LEU A 70 -12.99 -14.14 -11.43
C LEU A 70 -14.13 -13.67 -10.53
N ASP A 71 -13.90 -12.62 -9.72
CA ASP A 71 -14.88 -11.98 -8.86
C ASP A 71 -14.72 -10.46 -8.93
N PRO A 72 -15.17 -9.81 -10.03
CA PRO A 72 -15.00 -8.38 -10.21
C PRO A 72 -15.73 -7.60 -9.12
N LEU A 73 -15.13 -6.50 -8.66
CA LEU A 73 -15.68 -5.64 -7.61
C LEU A 73 -15.78 -6.34 -6.23
N THR A 74 -14.88 -7.27 -5.97
CA THR A 74 -14.66 -7.79 -4.62
C THR A 74 -13.89 -6.78 -3.76
N ALA A 75 -14.08 -6.85 -2.44
CA ALA A 75 -13.35 -6.01 -1.48
C ALA A 75 -12.33 -6.80 -0.66
N VAL A 76 -12.13 -8.09 -0.97
CA VAL A 76 -11.22 -8.98 -0.22
C VAL A 76 -9.77 -8.53 -0.28
N ASN A 77 -9.41 -7.77 -1.32
CA ASN A 77 -8.07 -7.22 -1.53
C ASN A 77 -7.91 -5.78 -1.01
N ASN A 78 -8.89 -5.27 -0.24
CA ASN A 78 -8.76 -3.98 0.43
C ASN A 78 -7.95 -4.12 1.72
N LEU A 79 -6.88 -3.33 1.83
CA LEU A 79 -6.14 -3.11 3.05
C LEU A 79 -6.70 -1.86 3.74
N ALA A 80 -7.42 -2.03 4.84
CA ALA A 80 -8.02 -0.94 5.60
C ALA A 80 -7.30 -0.74 6.95
N MET A 81 -7.03 0.52 7.31
CA MET A 81 -6.55 0.90 8.64
C MET A 81 -7.31 2.12 9.16
N CYS A 82 -7.59 2.12 10.46
CA CYS A 82 -8.18 3.25 11.17
C CYS A 82 -7.18 3.78 12.21
N VAL A 83 -6.95 5.09 12.21
CA VAL A 83 -6.05 5.76 13.15
C VAL A 83 -6.86 6.79 13.93
N ARG A 84 -6.82 6.71 15.27
CA ARG A 84 -7.39 7.76 16.12
C ARG A 84 -6.36 8.86 16.32
N ILE A 85 -6.76 10.10 16.06
CA ILE A 85 -5.94 11.29 16.21
C ILE A 85 -6.52 12.11 17.36
N GLY A 86 -5.71 12.30 18.42
CA GLY A 86 -6.01 13.21 19.51
C GLY A 86 -5.42 14.60 19.24
N GLY A 87 -6.12 15.64 19.70
CA GLY A 87 -5.79 17.04 19.46
C GLY A 87 -6.51 17.63 18.24
N SER A 88 -6.26 18.92 18.03
CA SER A 88 -6.71 19.65 16.84
C SER A 88 -6.07 19.07 15.58
N LEU A 89 -6.87 18.91 14.53
CA LEU A 89 -6.41 18.44 13.23
C LEU A 89 -6.53 19.57 12.21
N ASP A 90 -5.41 19.95 11.58
CA ASP A 90 -5.40 20.79 10.38
C ASP A 90 -5.63 19.89 9.16
N LEU A 91 -6.88 19.76 8.74
CA LEU A 91 -7.23 18.89 7.62
C LEU A 91 -6.58 19.34 6.31
N ALA A 92 -6.42 20.65 6.08
CA ALA A 92 -5.83 21.16 4.85
C ALA A 92 -4.36 20.76 4.76
N ARG A 93 -3.60 20.88 5.85
CA ARG A 93 -2.21 20.44 5.91
C ARG A 93 -2.09 18.92 5.79
N LEU A 94 -2.99 18.15 6.39
CA LEU A 94 -2.99 16.68 6.24
C LEU A 94 -3.27 16.25 4.79
N THR A 95 -4.23 16.91 4.13
CA THR A 95 -4.52 16.69 2.69
C THR A 95 -3.33 17.04 1.81
N LEU A 96 -2.66 18.16 2.06
CA LEU A 96 -1.43 18.53 1.35
C LEU A 96 -0.33 17.46 1.52
N SER A 97 -0.18 16.95 2.74
CA SER A 97 0.79 15.90 3.06
C SER A 97 0.50 14.62 2.27
N ALA A 98 -0.77 14.19 2.23
CA ALA A 98 -1.19 13.04 1.44
C ALA A 98 -0.91 13.23 -0.06
N ASN A 99 -1.23 14.40 -0.63
CA ASN A 99 -1.00 14.68 -2.04
C ASN A 99 0.50 14.73 -2.41
N ARG A 100 1.38 15.17 -1.49
CA ARG A 100 2.84 15.05 -1.66
C ARG A 100 3.32 13.60 -1.69
N LEU A 101 2.72 12.73 -0.87
CA LEU A 101 3.00 11.29 -0.93
C LEU A 101 2.54 10.69 -2.27
N LEU A 102 1.37 11.06 -2.78
CA LEU A 102 0.90 10.64 -4.11
C LEU A 102 1.84 11.10 -5.22
N ALA A 103 2.32 12.34 -5.16
CA ALA A 103 3.28 12.85 -6.13
C ALA A 103 4.59 12.03 -6.11
N ARG A 104 5.10 11.71 -4.92
CA ARG A 104 6.37 10.98 -4.74
C ARG A 104 6.28 9.49 -5.09
N HIS A 105 5.15 8.83 -4.81
CA HIS A 105 5.01 7.38 -4.96
C HIS A 105 4.14 7.01 -6.16
N GLU A 106 4.76 6.55 -7.24
CA GLU A 106 4.04 6.12 -8.45
C GLU A 106 3.00 5.03 -8.18
N ALA A 107 3.26 4.12 -7.24
CA ALA A 107 2.32 3.09 -6.85
C ALA A 107 0.94 3.66 -6.46
N LEU A 108 0.89 4.83 -5.83
CA LEU A 108 -0.38 5.48 -5.44
C LEU A 108 -1.12 6.13 -6.62
N ARG A 109 -0.45 6.27 -7.77
CA ARG A 109 -0.97 6.81 -9.03
C ARG A 109 -1.19 5.72 -10.09
N THR A 110 -1.02 4.46 -9.71
CA THR A 110 -1.12 3.30 -10.59
C THR A 110 -2.57 2.83 -10.74
N SER A 111 -2.98 2.56 -11.98
CA SER A 111 -4.15 1.76 -12.34
C SER A 111 -3.76 0.62 -13.30
N PHE A 112 -4.69 -0.31 -13.52
CA PHE A 112 -4.49 -1.56 -14.25
C PHE A 112 -5.41 -1.63 -15.47
N GLN A 113 -4.86 -1.97 -16.62
CA GLN A 113 -5.62 -2.20 -17.84
C GLN A 113 -6.15 -3.63 -17.86
N THR A 114 -7.47 -3.79 -17.82
CA THR A 114 -8.17 -5.10 -17.74
C THR A 114 -8.94 -5.49 -19.01
N GLY A 115 -8.85 -4.67 -20.07
CA GLY A 115 -9.58 -4.86 -21.34
C GLY A 115 -8.95 -5.88 -22.31
N ARG A 116 -9.48 -5.94 -23.54
CA ARG A 116 -8.97 -6.80 -24.63
C ARG A 116 -7.60 -6.29 -25.12
N GLY A 117 -6.55 -6.67 -24.41
CA GLY A 117 -5.15 -6.33 -24.68
C GLY A 117 -4.21 -7.09 -23.74
N ARG A 118 -2.90 -6.79 -23.76
CA ARG A 118 -1.99 -7.31 -22.73
C ARG A 118 -2.27 -6.55 -21.43
N PRO A 119 -2.49 -7.25 -20.30
CA PRO A 119 -2.70 -6.58 -19.03
C PRO A 119 -1.43 -5.80 -18.66
N GLY A 120 -1.61 -4.60 -18.10
CA GLY A 120 -0.51 -3.68 -17.88
C GLY A 120 -0.83 -2.59 -16.89
N VAL A 121 0.20 -1.87 -16.49
CA VAL A 121 0.12 -0.76 -15.52
C VAL A 121 0.10 0.57 -16.26
N THR A 122 -0.80 1.46 -15.85
CA THR A 122 -0.79 2.88 -16.22
C THR A 122 -0.50 3.70 -14.97
N ILE A 123 0.42 4.66 -15.08
CA ILE A 123 0.77 5.56 -13.98
C ILE A 123 0.30 6.95 -14.35
N ALA A 124 -0.66 7.51 -13.61
CA ALA A 124 -1.12 8.88 -13.85
C ALA A 124 0.03 9.86 -13.56
N PRO A 125 0.32 10.85 -14.43
CA PRO A 125 1.42 11.79 -14.23
C PRO A 125 1.24 12.65 -12.97
N SER A 126 -0.02 12.99 -12.66
CA SER A 126 -0.43 13.73 -11.47
C SER A 126 -1.78 13.23 -11.00
N LEU A 127 -1.98 13.18 -9.69
CA LEU A 127 -3.26 12.83 -9.07
C LEU A 127 -3.34 13.47 -7.69
N GLU A 128 -4.53 13.94 -7.33
CA GLU A 128 -4.82 14.48 -6.00
C GLU A 128 -6.05 13.78 -5.39
N ILE A 129 -6.08 13.72 -4.07
CA ILE A 129 -7.20 13.22 -3.28
C ILE A 129 -7.67 14.27 -2.28
N ASP A 130 -8.94 14.15 -1.89
CA ASP A 130 -9.52 14.81 -0.73
C ASP A 130 -9.75 13.77 0.37
N LEU A 131 -9.28 14.07 1.58
CA LEU A 131 -9.45 13.23 2.76
C LEU A 131 -10.88 13.27 3.30
N GLY A 132 -11.70 14.23 2.88
CA GLY A 132 -13.04 14.48 3.37
C GLY A 132 -13.10 14.76 4.87
N LEU A 133 -14.21 15.34 5.33
CA LEU A 133 -14.51 15.44 6.75
C LEU A 133 -15.99 15.19 6.97
N VAL A 134 -16.29 14.14 7.74
CA VAL A 134 -17.64 13.89 8.21
C VAL A 134 -17.69 14.25 9.69
N ASP A 135 -18.54 15.22 10.02
CA ASP A 135 -18.74 15.66 11.39
C ASP A 135 -19.75 14.77 12.11
N LEU A 136 -19.26 13.97 13.06
CA LEU A 136 -20.09 13.04 13.83
C LEU A 136 -20.43 13.58 15.22
N ARG A 137 -20.14 14.86 15.53
CA ARG A 137 -20.38 15.43 16.86
C ARG A 137 -21.85 15.36 17.30
N ALA A 138 -22.78 15.37 16.35
CA ALA A 138 -24.22 15.27 16.57
C ALA A 138 -24.73 13.85 16.91
N HIS A 139 -23.89 12.80 16.75
CA HIS A 139 -24.29 11.40 16.98
C HIS A 139 -24.03 10.92 18.41
N GLU A 140 -24.32 11.73 19.43
CA GLU A 140 -24.21 11.27 20.83
C GLU A 140 -25.29 10.24 21.19
N PRO A 141 -24.97 9.21 22.00
CA PRO A 141 -23.66 8.86 22.56
C PRO A 141 -22.78 8.00 21.61
N ASP A 142 -23.30 7.63 20.44
CA ASP A 142 -22.79 6.56 19.58
C ASP A 142 -21.75 7.00 18.52
N ARG A 143 -21.10 8.15 18.71
CA ARG A 143 -20.19 8.73 17.69
C ARG A 143 -19.11 7.76 17.20
N LEU A 144 -18.51 7.01 18.12
CA LEU A 144 -17.47 6.04 17.79
C LEU A 144 -18.06 4.83 17.05
N ALA A 145 -19.23 4.35 17.47
CA ALA A 145 -19.91 3.25 16.79
C ALA A 145 -20.27 3.65 15.35
N GLU A 146 -20.74 4.87 15.14
CA GLU A 146 -21.02 5.41 13.82
C GLU A 146 -19.75 5.55 12.97
N ALA A 147 -18.65 6.03 13.54
CA ALA A 147 -17.36 6.07 12.84
C ALA A 147 -16.88 4.67 12.42
N VAL A 148 -17.03 3.66 13.27
CA VAL A 148 -16.69 2.26 12.95
C VAL A 148 -17.60 1.71 11.85
N ARG A 149 -18.90 2.01 11.88
CA ARG A 149 -19.85 1.62 10.84
C ARG A 149 -19.44 2.21 9.49
N LEU A 150 -19.16 3.52 9.44
CA LEU A 150 -18.73 4.21 8.22
C LEU A 150 -17.37 3.70 7.73
N ALA A 151 -16.40 3.48 8.62
CA ALA A 151 -15.11 2.88 8.29
C ALA A 151 -15.25 1.49 7.67
N THR A 152 -16.17 0.67 8.21
CA THR A 152 -16.46 -0.66 7.69
C THR A 152 -17.07 -0.61 6.29
N LEU A 153 -17.94 0.37 6.03
CA LEU A 153 -18.49 0.59 4.69
C LEU A 153 -17.39 0.98 3.70
N GLU A 154 -16.49 1.88 4.08
CA GLU A 154 -15.35 2.28 3.22
C GLU A 154 -14.39 1.11 2.95
N ALA A 155 -14.14 0.28 3.96
CA ALA A 155 -13.29 -0.91 3.84
C ALA A 155 -13.90 -1.98 2.91
N ARG A 156 -15.24 -2.07 2.84
CA ARG A 156 -15.96 -3.04 2.00
C ARG A 156 -16.34 -2.50 0.62
N ARG A 157 -16.11 -1.22 0.36
CA ARG A 157 -16.35 -0.65 -0.97
C ARG A 157 -15.29 -1.18 -1.95
N PRO A 158 -15.65 -1.76 -3.09
CA PRO A 158 -14.66 -2.24 -4.04
C PRO A 158 -13.88 -1.10 -4.70
N PHE A 159 -12.75 -1.43 -5.32
CA PHE A 159 -12.04 -0.54 -6.23
C PHE A 159 -12.26 -0.98 -7.67
N GLU A 160 -12.38 0.00 -8.56
CA GLU A 160 -12.31 -0.22 -9.99
C GLU A 160 -10.82 -0.11 -10.37
N LEU A 161 -10.20 -1.26 -10.69
CA LEU A 161 -8.73 -1.33 -10.84
C LEU A 161 -8.19 -0.51 -12.01
N ASP A 162 -9.03 -0.16 -12.98
CA ASP A 162 -8.71 0.70 -14.11
C ASP A 162 -8.75 2.19 -13.75
N GLN A 163 -9.23 2.56 -12.56
CA GLN A 163 -9.35 3.94 -12.09
C GLN A 163 -8.43 4.22 -10.91
N ALA A 164 -7.39 5.02 -11.16
CA ALA A 164 -6.57 5.57 -10.09
C ALA A 164 -7.32 6.73 -9.37
N PRO A 165 -7.07 6.95 -8.06
CA PRO A 165 -6.17 6.18 -7.20
C PRO A 165 -6.86 4.95 -6.61
N LEU A 166 -6.08 3.88 -6.43
CA LEU A 166 -6.50 2.71 -5.67
C LEU A 166 -6.28 2.89 -4.16
N LEU A 167 -6.53 4.12 -3.69
CA LEU A 167 -6.38 4.62 -2.33
C LEU A 167 -7.58 5.53 -2.04
N ARG A 168 -8.23 5.33 -0.89
CA ARG A 168 -9.23 6.23 -0.34
C ARG A 168 -8.86 6.60 1.08
N VAL A 169 -9.08 7.87 1.41
CA VAL A 169 -8.89 8.39 2.77
C VAL A 169 -10.16 9.12 3.20
N ARG A 170 -10.59 8.87 4.44
CA ARG A 170 -11.74 9.51 5.08
C ARG A 170 -11.42 9.99 6.49
N THR A 171 -11.84 11.20 6.83
CA THR A 171 -11.70 11.73 8.19
C THR A 171 -13.06 11.88 8.86
N PHE A 172 -13.18 11.38 10.08
CA PHE A 172 -14.37 11.51 10.93
C PHE A 172 -14.03 12.38 12.14
N ARG A 173 -14.81 13.43 12.39
CA ARG A 173 -14.66 14.27 13.58
C ARG A 173 -15.57 13.76 14.69
N LEU A 174 -14.98 13.31 15.80
CA LEU A 174 -15.72 12.86 16.98
C LEU A 174 -15.92 14.01 17.99
N ALA A 175 -14.93 14.87 18.12
CA ALA A 175 -14.94 16.04 19.01
C ALA A 175 -14.08 17.18 18.41
N LEU A 176 -13.90 18.27 19.14
CA LEU A 176 -13.00 19.36 18.70
C LEU A 176 -11.55 18.87 18.55
N ASP A 177 -11.15 17.94 19.41
CA ASP A 177 -9.80 17.41 19.60
C ASP A 177 -9.72 15.88 19.44
N SER A 178 -10.69 15.26 18.76
CA SER A 178 -10.70 13.81 18.52
C SER A 178 -11.22 13.51 17.13
N HIS A 179 -10.39 12.82 16.34
CA HIS A 179 -10.67 12.47 14.96
C HIS A 179 -10.33 11.00 14.70
N VAL A 180 -10.96 10.40 13.68
CA VAL A 180 -10.59 9.08 13.15
C VAL A 180 -10.26 9.26 11.68
N LEU A 181 -9.05 8.84 11.29
CA LEU A 181 -8.62 8.77 9.90
C LEU A 181 -8.72 7.32 9.43
N VAL A 182 -9.43 7.09 8.33
CA VAL A 182 -9.56 5.78 7.69
C VAL A 182 -8.82 5.82 6.38
N VAL A 183 -7.90 4.89 6.20
CA VAL A 183 -7.12 4.72 4.97
C VAL A 183 -7.44 3.34 4.42
N VAL A 184 -7.86 3.28 3.16
CA VAL A 184 -8.13 2.03 2.44
C VAL A 184 -7.32 2.02 1.16
N ILE A 185 -6.49 1.00 0.97
CA ILE A 185 -5.62 0.85 -0.21
C ILE A 185 -5.84 -0.53 -0.81
N HIS A 186 -5.84 -0.64 -2.13
CA HIS A 186 -5.89 -1.94 -2.79
C HIS A 186 -4.55 -2.67 -2.72
N HIS A 187 -4.55 -3.97 -2.40
CA HIS A 187 -3.34 -4.76 -2.20
C HIS A 187 -2.47 -4.90 -3.48
N THR A 188 -2.98 -4.57 -4.66
CA THR A 188 -2.18 -4.55 -5.91
C THR A 188 -1.14 -3.42 -5.96
N ILE A 189 -1.31 -2.37 -5.14
CA ILE A 189 -0.41 -1.21 -5.07
C ILE A 189 0.26 -1.03 -3.70
N ALA A 190 -0.11 -1.83 -2.70
CA ALA A 190 0.48 -1.79 -1.36
C ALA A 190 0.39 -3.14 -0.65
N ASP A 191 1.21 -3.31 0.37
CA ASP A 191 1.10 -4.40 1.35
C ASP A 191 1.02 -3.83 2.78
N GLY A 192 0.94 -4.72 3.77
CA GLY A 192 0.86 -4.32 5.18
C GLY A 192 2.07 -3.51 5.65
N TRP A 193 3.26 -3.74 5.09
CA TRP A 193 4.47 -2.96 5.41
C TRP A 193 4.37 -1.55 4.84
N SER A 194 3.99 -1.45 3.56
CA SER A 194 3.81 -0.20 2.82
C SER A 194 2.78 0.71 3.49
N LEU A 195 1.75 0.14 4.12
CA LEU A 195 0.76 0.91 4.88
C LEU A 195 1.35 1.59 6.13
N GLY A 196 2.27 0.91 6.83
CA GLY A 196 3.02 1.51 7.94
C GLY A 196 3.97 2.62 7.48
N VAL A 197 4.62 2.43 6.32
CA VAL A 197 5.45 3.46 5.69
C VAL A 197 4.61 4.68 5.31
N PHE A 198 3.47 4.47 4.65
CA PHE A 198 2.53 5.53 4.25
C PHE A 198 2.13 6.41 5.44
N LEU A 199 1.70 5.80 6.56
CA LEU A 199 1.28 6.58 7.73
C LEU A 199 2.43 7.34 8.39
N ARG A 200 3.59 6.71 8.51
CA ARG A 200 4.78 7.38 9.06
C ARG A 200 5.15 8.60 8.23
N GLU A 201 5.17 8.46 6.91
CA GLU A 201 5.52 9.55 6.00
C GLU A 201 4.43 10.64 5.98
N LEU A 202 3.16 10.26 5.99
CA LEU A 202 2.02 11.18 6.05
C LEU A 202 2.11 12.09 7.29
N PHE A 203 2.31 11.50 8.46
CA PHE A 203 2.40 12.27 9.70
C PHE A 203 3.75 12.98 9.88
N SER A 204 4.82 12.50 9.25
CA SER A 204 6.10 13.22 9.20
C SER A 204 5.93 14.51 8.39
N ASP A 205 5.45 14.42 7.14
CA ASP A 205 5.23 15.60 6.28
C ASP A 205 4.22 16.58 6.88
N TYR A 206 3.16 16.05 7.53
CA TYR A 206 2.19 16.86 8.25
C TYR A 206 2.82 17.67 9.38
N ARG A 207 3.85 17.15 10.06
CA ARG A 207 4.51 17.88 11.16
C ARG A 207 5.54 18.89 10.65
N GLY A 208 6.06 18.70 9.44
CA GLY A 208 7.14 19.50 8.85
C GLY A 208 8.49 18.92 9.23
#